data_AF-A0A426TXB2-F1
#
_entry.id   AF-A0A426TXB2-F1
#
_cell.length_a   1.000
_cell.length_b   1.000
_cell.length_c   1.000
_cell.angle_alpha   90.00
_cell.angle_beta   90.00
_cell.angle_gamma   90.00
#
_symmetry.space_group_name_H-M   'P 1'
#
loop_
_entity.id
_entity.type
_entity.pdbx_description
1 polymer ?
#
loop_
_entity_poly.entity_id
_entity_poly.type
_entity_poly.pdbx_seq_one_letter_code
_entity_poly.pdbx_strand_id
1 'polypeptide(L)'
;MRADRVFAYGAAAGLIGDLLLGDPRRGHPVAAFGRAAGAVERALWRDHRGWGALHTAVCVGGAVALGAAAEHAVRASRTASVVLTGTATWAVVGGTSLVREARLVGRALEAGDDEAARDRLPHLCGRDPQALDADGI
;
A
#
# COMPACT_ATOMS: atom_id res chain seq x y z
N MET A 1 21.92 -16.26 -1.50
CA MET A 1 22.96 -15.19 -1.60
C MET A 1 22.74 -14.21 -2.76
N ARG A 2 22.57 -14.64 -4.03
CA ARG A 2 22.46 -13.70 -5.17
C ARG A 2 21.09 -13.00 -5.27
N ALA A 3 19.99 -13.72 -5.04
CA ALA A 3 18.64 -13.15 -4.98
C ALA A 3 18.52 -12.13 -3.84
N ASP A 4 19.10 -12.45 -2.68
CA ASP A 4 19.09 -11.61 -1.48
C ASP A 4 19.69 -10.22 -1.72
N ARG A 5 20.74 -10.11 -2.56
CA ARG A 5 21.35 -8.82 -2.91
C ARG A 5 20.46 -7.98 -3.82
N VAL A 6 19.77 -8.60 -4.79
CA VAL A 6 18.82 -7.88 -5.66
C VAL A 6 17.68 -7.33 -4.82
N PHE A 7 17.13 -8.17 -3.94
CA PHE A 7 16.08 -7.74 -3.02
C PHE A 7 16.55 -6.63 -2.10
N ALA A 8 17.70 -6.79 -1.43
CA ALA A 8 18.20 -5.79 -0.50
C ALA A 8 18.46 -4.42 -1.16
N TYR A 9 19.09 -4.41 -2.33
CA TYR A 9 19.34 -3.16 -3.06
C TYR A 9 18.05 -2.54 -3.60
N GLY A 10 17.14 -3.37 -4.14
CA GLY A 10 15.85 -2.90 -4.61
C GLY A 10 15.02 -2.31 -3.48
N ALA A 11 14.87 -3.04 -2.36
CA ALA A 11 14.11 -2.60 -1.21
C ALA A 11 14.68 -1.31 -0.59
N ALA A 12 16.02 -1.23 -0.43
CA ALA A 12 16.67 -0.02 0.04
C ALA A 12 16.46 1.17 -0.91
N ALA A 13 16.61 0.96 -2.23
CA ALA A 13 16.36 1.99 -3.22
C ALA A 13 14.89 2.45 -3.24
N GLY A 14 13.95 1.52 -3.09
CA GLY A 14 12.52 1.81 -3.00
C GLY A 14 12.17 2.63 -1.76
N LEU A 15 12.76 2.30 -0.61
CA LEU A 15 12.58 3.06 0.64
C LEU A 15 13.19 4.47 0.54
N ILE A 16 14.39 4.60 -0.04
CA ILE A 16 15.00 5.91 -0.31
C ILE A 16 14.12 6.71 -1.28
N GLY A 17 13.59 6.05 -2.31
CA GLY A 17 12.65 6.64 -3.25
C GLY A 17 11.39 7.17 -2.56
N ASP A 18 10.83 6.42 -1.60
CA ASP A 18 9.68 6.86 -0.81
C ASP A 18 10.01 8.12 0.00
N LEU A 19 11.15 8.12 0.68
CA LEU A 19 11.58 9.28 1.48
C LEU A 19 11.81 10.54 0.64
N LEU A 20 12.28 10.40 -0.60
CA LEU A 20 12.60 11.52 -1.48
C LEU A 20 11.38 12.03 -2.27
N LEU A 21 10.55 11.12 -2.78
CA LEU A 21 9.47 11.44 -3.70
C LEU A 21 8.10 11.42 -3.03
N GLY A 22 7.96 10.69 -1.92
CA GLY A 22 6.67 10.34 -1.31
C GLY A 22 5.75 9.57 -2.26
N ASP A 23 4.47 9.49 -1.90
CA ASP A 23 3.47 8.88 -2.76
C ASP A 23 3.07 9.79 -3.93
N PRO A 24 2.93 9.25 -5.14
CA PRO A 24 2.42 10.00 -6.28
C PRO A 24 0.99 10.45 -6.03
N ARG A 25 0.78 11.78 -6.11
CA ARG A 25 -0.53 12.41 -5.92
C ARG A 25 -1.61 11.97 -6.92
N ARG A 26 -1.21 11.41 -8.07
CA ARG A 26 -2.11 10.90 -9.12
C ARG A 26 -1.59 9.57 -9.64
N GLY A 27 -2.49 8.61 -9.83
CA GLY A 27 -2.17 7.34 -10.46
C GLY A 27 -1.37 6.37 -9.59
N HIS A 28 -1.46 6.47 -8.26
CA HIS A 28 -0.78 5.54 -7.35
C HIS A 28 -1.08 4.07 -7.72
N PRO A 29 -0.08 3.18 -7.83
CA PRO A 29 -0.29 1.78 -8.21
C PRO A 29 -1.32 1.08 -7.32
N VAL A 30 -1.28 1.34 -6.01
CA VAL A 30 -2.27 0.82 -5.05
C VAL A 30 -3.67 1.34 -5.35
N ALA A 31 -3.83 2.62 -5.72
CA ALA A 31 -5.13 3.17 -6.10
C ALA A 31 -5.64 2.57 -7.41
N ALA A 32 -4.75 2.24 -8.36
CA ALA A 32 -5.11 1.52 -9.57
C ALA A 32 -5.58 0.10 -9.26
N PHE A 33 -4.87 -0.60 -8.38
CA PHE A 33 -5.28 -1.92 -7.89
C PHE A 33 -6.63 -1.85 -7.18
N GLY A 34 -6.84 -0.89 -6.27
CA GLY A 34 -8.12 -0.71 -5.56
C GLY A 34 -9.29 -0.42 -6.51
N ARG A 35 -9.07 0.38 -7.57
CA ARG A 35 -10.09 0.60 -8.61
C ARG A 35 -10.41 -0.68 -9.38
N ALA A 36 -9.40 -1.48 -9.71
CA ALA A 36 -9.58 -2.75 -10.40
C ALA A 36 -10.32 -3.76 -9.49
N ALA A 37 -9.90 -3.88 -8.23
CA ALA A 37 -10.55 -4.69 -7.22
C ALA A 37 -12.02 -4.27 -7.06
N GLY A 38 -12.31 -2.98 -6.87
CA GLY A 38 -13.70 -2.51 -6.78
C GLY A 38 -14.53 -2.75 -8.04
N ALA A 39 -13.92 -2.75 -9.23
CA ALA A 39 -14.62 -3.14 -10.46
C ALA A 39 -14.93 -4.64 -10.50
N VAL A 40 -13.98 -5.48 -10.08
CA VAL A 40 -14.15 -6.93 -9.93
C VAL A 40 -15.21 -7.25 -8.88
N GLU A 41 -15.21 -6.52 -7.77
CA GLU A 41 -16.24 -6.61 -6.73
C GLU A 41 -17.62 -6.29 -7.31
N ARG A 42 -17.81 -5.14 -7.97
CA ARG A 42 -19.10 -4.79 -8.58
C ARG A 42 -19.63 -5.84 -9.55
N ALA A 43 -18.74 -6.55 -10.25
CA ALA A 43 -19.10 -7.62 -11.17
C ALA A 43 -19.41 -8.96 -10.48
N LEU A 44 -18.72 -9.27 -9.37
CA LEU A 44 -18.81 -10.55 -8.66
C LEU A 44 -19.71 -10.50 -7.42
N TRP A 45 -20.11 -9.32 -6.96
CA TRP A 45 -20.78 -9.16 -5.67
C TRP A 45 -22.09 -9.94 -5.62
N ARG A 46 -22.17 -10.80 -4.62
CA ARG A 46 -23.34 -11.59 -4.23
C ARG A 46 -23.25 -11.86 -2.74
N ASP A 47 -24.40 -11.94 -2.08
CA ASP A 47 -24.49 -12.25 -0.65
C ASP A 47 -24.21 -13.74 -0.35
N HIS A 48 -23.00 -14.18 -0.67
CA HIS A 48 -22.53 -15.54 -0.46
C HIS A 48 -21.00 -15.59 -0.38
N ARG A 49 -20.48 -16.27 0.65
CA ARG A 49 -19.04 -16.32 0.97
C ARG A 49 -18.15 -16.83 -0.17
N GLY A 50 -18.66 -17.70 -1.03
CA GLY A 50 -17.95 -18.20 -2.21
C GLY A 50 -17.58 -17.12 -3.23
N TRP A 51 -18.39 -16.07 -3.37
CA TRP A 51 -18.07 -14.95 -4.27
C TRP A 51 -17.02 -14.03 -3.66
N GLY A 52 -17.04 -13.87 -2.33
CA GLY A 52 -15.94 -13.24 -1.60
C GLY A 52 -14.62 -14.00 -1.78
N ALA A 53 -14.64 -15.33 -1.68
CA ALA A 53 -13.45 -16.16 -1.93
C ALA A 53 -12.94 -16.02 -3.37
N LEU A 54 -13.85 -16.02 -4.36
CA LEU A 54 -13.50 -15.81 -5.77
C LEU A 54 -12.92 -14.42 -6.01
N HIS A 55 -13.52 -13.37 -5.44
CA HIS A 55 -13.01 -12.01 -5.54
C HIS A 55 -11.58 -11.91 -4.99
N THR A 56 -11.32 -12.48 -3.81
CA THR A 56 -9.97 -12.55 -3.22
C THR A 56 -9.02 -13.33 -4.11
N ALA A 57 -9.43 -14.49 -4.64
CA ALA A 57 -8.61 -15.30 -5.52
C ALA A 57 -8.24 -14.57 -6.82
N VAL A 58 -9.17 -13.82 -7.40
CA VAL A 58 -8.92 -13.00 -8.61
C VAL A 58 -7.96 -11.86 -8.30
N CYS A 59 -8.17 -11.14 -7.20
CA CYS A 59 -7.32 -9.99 -6.86
C CYS A 59 -5.89 -10.43 -6.48
N VAL A 60 -5.76 -11.41 -5.59
CA VAL A 60 -4.47 -11.95 -5.15
C VAL A 60 -3.79 -12.69 -6.29
N GLY A 61 -4.51 -13.57 -6.98
CA GLY A 61 -3.99 -14.34 -8.11
C GLY A 61 -3.53 -13.44 -9.25
N GLY A 62 -4.29 -12.38 -9.56
CA GLY A 62 -3.91 -11.39 -10.57
C GLY A 62 -2.64 -10.63 -10.19
N ALA A 63 -2.52 -10.19 -8.93
CA ALA A 63 -1.32 -9.50 -8.45
C ALA A 63 -0.08 -10.41 -8.47
N VAL A 64 -0.22 -11.66 -8.01
CA VAL A 64 0.86 -12.66 -8.02
C VAL A 64 1.29 -13.00 -9.45
N ALA A 65 0.33 -13.25 -10.35
CA ALA A 65 0.62 -13.57 -11.75
C ALA A 65 1.34 -12.41 -12.46
N LEU A 66 0.90 -11.16 -12.23
CA LEU A 66 1.56 -9.98 -12.77
C LEU A 66 2.99 -9.83 -12.25
N GLY A 67 3.20 -10.03 -10.94
CA GLY A 67 4.52 -9.99 -10.32
C GLY A 67 5.45 -11.07 -10.89
N ALA A 68 4.98 -12.30 -10.99
CA ALA A 68 5.75 -13.42 -11.54
C ALA A 68 6.10 -13.20 -13.02
N ALA A 69 5.17 -12.67 -13.82
CA ALA A 69 5.42 -12.34 -15.22
C ALA A 69 6.45 -11.21 -15.36
N ALA A 70 6.36 -10.16 -14.53
CA ALA A 70 7.32 -9.08 -14.51
C ALA A 70 8.73 -9.55 -14.11
N GLU A 71 8.83 -10.37 -13.07
CA GLU A 71 10.10 -10.97 -12.63
C GLU A 71 10.71 -11.84 -13.73
N HIS A 72 9.89 -12.67 -14.39
CA HIS A 72 10.34 -13.50 -15.49
C HIS A 72 10.86 -12.67 -16.67
N ALA A 73 10.20 -11.56 -17.00
CA ALA A 73 10.60 -10.67 -18.08
C ALA A 73 11.94 -9.97 -17.81
N VAL A 74 12.25 -9.63 -16.56
CA VAL A 74 13.48 -8.91 -16.20
C VAL A 74 14.62 -9.82 -15.76
N ARG A 75 14.40 -11.15 -15.69
CA ARG A 75 15.38 -12.12 -15.15
C ARG A 75 16.76 -12.09 -15.80
N ALA A 76 16.85 -11.64 -17.05
CA ALA A 76 18.10 -11.55 -17.79
C ALA A 76 18.99 -10.37 -17.36
N SER A 77 18.42 -9.33 -16.74
CA SER A 77 19.12 -8.10 -16.36
C SER A 77 18.99 -7.83 -14.87
N ARG A 78 20.12 -7.90 -14.16
CA ARG A 78 20.19 -7.59 -12.72
C ARG A 78 19.70 -6.18 -12.40
N THR A 79 20.06 -5.21 -13.23
CA THR A 79 19.61 -3.83 -13.05
C THR A 79 18.10 -3.73 -13.18
N ALA A 80 17.51 -4.42 -14.16
CA ALA A 80 16.06 -4.43 -14.34
C ALA A 80 15.34 -5.12 -13.16
N SER A 81 15.90 -6.20 -12.60
CA SER A 81 15.36 -6.83 -11.39
C SER A 81 15.42 -5.90 -10.17
N VAL A 82 16.53 -5.19 -9.95
CA VAL A 82 16.66 -4.22 -8.85
C VAL A 82 15.68 -3.06 -9.01
N VAL A 83 15.53 -2.53 -10.22
CA VAL A 83 14.56 -1.47 -10.52
C VAL A 83 13.13 -1.96 -10.27
N LEU A 84 12.78 -3.16 -10.73
CA LEU A 84 11.46 -3.75 -10.49
C LEU A 84 11.17 -3.92 -9.00
N THR A 85 12.13 -4.46 -8.23
CA THR A 85 11.96 -4.56 -6.77
C THR A 85 11.82 -3.19 -6.14
N GLY A 86 12.66 -2.22 -6.53
CA GLY A 86 12.61 -0.87 -5.96
C GLY A 86 11.31 -0.13 -6.27
N THR A 87 10.79 -0.23 -7.49
CA THR A 87 9.49 0.36 -7.84
C THR A 87 8.34 -0.34 -7.13
N ALA A 88 8.40 -1.67 -6.99
CA ALA A 88 7.41 -2.43 -6.22
C ALA A 88 7.44 -2.03 -4.73
N THR A 89 8.62 -1.97 -4.11
CA THR A 89 8.79 -1.53 -2.72
C THR A 89 8.29 -0.10 -2.53
N TRP A 90 8.71 0.83 -3.37
CA TRP A 90 8.23 2.22 -3.32
C TRP A 90 6.71 2.28 -3.41
N ALA A 91 6.10 1.52 -4.32
CA ALA A 91 4.66 1.50 -4.51
C ALA A 91 3.87 0.92 -3.34
N VAL A 92 4.45 0.08 -2.48
CA VAL A 92 3.72 -0.57 -1.37
C VAL A 92 4.04 -0.01 0.01
N VAL A 93 5.16 0.69 0.19
CA VAL A 93 5.60 1.16 1.51
C VAL A 93 4.78 2.36 1.98
N GLY A 94 4.58 3.38 1.14
CA GLY A 94 3.79 4.58 1.47
C GLY A 94 4.19 5.29 2.77
N GLY A 95 5.43 5.11 3.23
CA GLY A 95 5.86 5.45 4.58
C GLY A 95 5.84 6.96 4.81
N THR A 96 6.22 7.73 3.81
CA THR A 96 6.24 9.19 3.86
C THR A 96 4.84 9.79 4.00
N SER A 97 3.83 9.18 3.38
CA SER A 97 2.43 9.60 3.55
C SER A 97 1.90 9.21 4.93
N LEU A 98 2.18 7.99 5.38
CA LEU A 98 1.79 7.52 6.72
C LEU A 98 2.38 8.40 7.83
N VAL A 99 3.68 8.73 7.75
CA VAL A 99 4.32 9.64 8.72
C VAL A 99 3.70 11.03 8.68
N ARG A 100 3.27 11.51 7.52
CA ARG A 100 2.62 12.82 7.39
C ARG A 100 1.25 12.85 8.06
N GLU A 101 0.42 11.83 7.83
CA GLU A 101 -0.89 11.70 8.48
C GLU A 101 -0.72 11.49 9.99
N ALA A 102 0.24 10.66 10.44
CA ALA A 102 0.55 10.46 11.86
C ALA A 102 0.95 11.78 12.55
N ARG A 103 1.74 12.63 11.88
CA ARG A 103 2.08 13.96 12.40
C ARG A 103 0.89 14.93 12.43
N LEU A 104 -0.10 14.76 11.57
CA LEU A 104 -1.33 15.57 11.62
C LEU A 104 -2.19 15.17 12.82
N VAL A 105 -2.36 13.87 13.05
CA VAL A 105 -3.03 13.34 14.24
C VAL A 105 -2.32 13.81 15.52
N GLY A 106 -1.00 13.64 15.60
CA GLY A 106 -0.22 14.07 16.76
C GLY A 106 -0.37 15.57 17.08
N ARG A 107 -0.36 16.44 16.05
CA ARG A 107 -0.62 17.87 16.25
C ARG A 107 -2.03 18.20 16.73
N ALA A 108 -3.03 17.43 16.30
CA ALA A 108 -4.40 17.61 16.78
C ALA A 108 -4.52 17.23 18.27
N LEU A 109 -3.89 16.12 18.66
CA LEU A 109 -3.80 15.70 20.07
C LEU A 109 -3.03 16.72 20.94
N GLU A 110 -1.89 17.22 20.46
CA GLU A 110 -1.12 18.27 21.16
C GLU A 110 -1.92 19.56 21.35
N ALA A 111 -2.87 19.85 20.45
CA ALA A 111 -3.77 20.99 20.53
C ALA A 111 -5.03 20.73 21.37
N GLY A 112 -5.23 19.50 21.87
CA GLY A 112 -6.43 19.08 22.59
C GLY A 112 -7.69 18.93 21.72
N ASP A 113 -7.51 18.77 20.41
CA ASP A 113 -8.59 18.59 19.44
C ASP A 113 -8.77 17.11 19.08
N ASP A 114 -9.41 16.38 19.99
CA ASP A 114 -9.64 14.94 19.86
C ASP A 114 -10.59 14.61 18.71
N GLU A 115 -11.51 15.52 18.37
CA GLU A 115 -12.44 15.34 17.25
C GLU A 115 -11.68 15.36 15.91
N ALA A 116 -10.79 16.33 15.72
CA ALA A 116 -9.92 16.37 14.54
C ALA A 116 -8.95 15.18 14.47
N ALA A 117 -8.47 14.67 15.61
CA ALA A 117 -7.65 13.47 15.66
C ALA A 117 -8.44 12.21 15.22
N ARG A 118 -9.68 12.05 15.71
CA ARG A 118 -10.59 10.94 15.34
C ARG A 118 -10.93 10.95 13.85
N ASP A 119 -11.27 12.11 13.30
CA ASP A 119 -11.61 12.24 11.88
C ASP A 119 -10.45 11.85 10.95
N ARG A 120 -9.22 12.02 11.43
CA ARG A 120 -8.01 11.72 10.68
C ARG A 120 -7.54 10.28 10.82
N LEU A 121 -7.84 9.61 11.93
CA LEU A 121 -7.39 8.24 12.21
C LEU A 121 -7.74 7.21 11.11
N PRO A 122 -8.92 7.25 10.44
CA PRO A 122 -9.26 6.35 9.34
C PRO A 122 -8.28 6.40 8.16
N HIS A 123 -7.52 7.49 8.02
CA HIS A 123 -6.51 7.64 6.97
C HIS A 123 -5.22 6.86 7.27
N LEU A 124 -5.00 6.47 8.53
CA LEU A 124 -3.86 5.65 8.98
C LEU A 124 -4.26 4.18 9.15
N CYS A 125 -5.43 3.96 9.76
CA CYS A 125 -5.91 2.65 10.17
C CYS A 125 -7.36 2.52 9.71
N GLY A 126 -7.74 1.43 9.05
CA GLY A 126 -9.15 1.16 8.69
C GLY A 126 -10.08 0.85 9.89
N ARG A 127 -9.70 1.29 11.10
CA ARG A 127 -10.42 1.08 12.36
C ARG A 127 -11.45 2.19 12.54
N ASP A 128 -12.61 1.84 13.10
CA ASP A 128 -13.60 2.81 13.55
C ASP A 128 -13.04 3.62 14.74
N PRO A 129 -12.83 4.95 14.59
CA PRO A 129 -12.24 5.80 15.62
C PRO A 129 -13.27 6.33 16.63
N GLN A 130 -14.58 6.13 16.39
CA GLN A 130 -15.65 6.77 17.18
C GLN A 130 -15.67 6.34 18.66
N ALA A 131 -15.06 5.20 18.99
CA ALA A 131 -14.95 4.68 20.34
C ALA A 131 -13.64 5.02 21.07
N LEU A 132 -12.72 5.78 20.45
CA LEU A 132 -11.38 6.05 21.01
C LEU A 132 -11.34 7.42 21.70
N ASP A 133 -10.77 7.48 22.90
CA ASP A 133 -10.36 8.72 23.57
C ASP A 133 -8.93 9.11 23.17
N ALA A 134 -8.43 10.25 23.65
CA ALA A 134 -7.10 10.75 23.31
C ALA A 134 -5.97 9.73 23.64
N ASP A 135 -6.13 8.94 24.71
CA ASP A 135 -5.18 7.88 25.09
C ASP A 135 -5.31 6.62 24.22
N GLY A 136 -6.46 6.42 23.56
CA GLY A 136 -6.75 5.32 22.64
C GLY A 136 -6.41 5.60 21.18
N ILE A 137 -6.08 6.84 20.82
CA ILE A 137 -5.65 7.29 19.48
C ILE A 137 -4.13 7.21 19.35
#